data_AF-A0A2D5S342-F1
#
_entry.id   AF-A0A2D5S342-F1
#
_cell.length_a   1.000
_cell.length_b   1.000
_cell.length_c   1.000
_cell.angle_alpha   90.00
_cell.angle_beta   90.00
_cell.angle_gamma   90.00
#
_symmetry.space_group_name_H-M   'P 1'
#
loop_
_entity.id
_entity.type
_entity.pdbx_description
1 polymer ?
#
loop_
_entity_poly.entity_id
_entity_poly.type
_entity_poly.pdbx_seq_one_letter_code
_entity_poly.pdbx_strand_id
1 'polypeptide(L)'
;MPIRPDFSRRETWIGLLRQVAGPSDHSETGSDFDRDPPPIRPFGTDDPAVRAWSLLDSSDPDVAAAGLLELAGGRSEDPVGPRPFLPEREDLATEVWTECELSVLHAVWRVVLGTRATGAPASHLVSRLAGRVQEAVDWHLDRTQPDNATTHPWAIHAFLELGRPSAEAIDYAGSILHAVEAAGSARGAVDPLSRWIMLDAANELERGGDGVSSLVAASP
;
A
#
# COMPACT_ATOMS: atom_id res chain seq x y z
N MET A 1 -21.56 -19.01 20.00
CA MET A 1 -21.24 -18.98 18.55
C MET A 1 -20.00 -18.13 18.36
N PRO A 2 -18.99 -18.57 17.59
CA PRO A 2 -17.89 -17.69 17.25
C PRO A 2 -18.44 -16.49 16.48
N ILE A 3 -18.07 -15.28 16.90
CA ILE A 3 -18.42 -14.04 16.22
C ILE A 3 -17.64 -14.04 14.90
N ARG A 4 -18.33 -13.96 13.77
CA ARG A 4 -17.67 -13.84 12.46
C ARG A 4 -16.90 -12.51 12.43
N PRO A 5 -15.64 -12.47 11.98
CA PRO A 5 -14.91 -11.22 11.83
C PRO A 5 -15.65 -10.28 10.88
N ASP A 6 -15.66 -8.99 11.21
CA ASP A 6 -16.26 -7.94 10.38
C ASP A 6 -15.18 -7.26 9.55
N PHE A 7 -15.03 -7.71 8.30
CA PHE A 7 -14.02 -7.19 7.37
C PHE A 7 -14.31 -5.78 6.85
N SER A 8 -15.45 -5.19 7.21
CA SER A 8 -15.66 -3.75 6.99
C SER A 8 -14.88 -2.88 7.99
N ARG A 9 -14.38 -3.50 9.07
CA ARG A 9 -13.68 -2.79 10.15
C ARG A 9 -12.17 -2.81 9.94
N ARG A 10 -11.58 -1.62 9.99
CA ARG A 10 -10.13 -1.42 9.97
C ARG A 10 -9.42 -2.24 11.05
N GLU A 11 -9.94 -2.28 12.28
CA GLU A 11 -9.33 -3.05 13.38
C GLU A 11 -9.22 -4.55 13.08
N THR A 12 -10.16 -5.10 12.29
CA THR A 12 -10.13 -6.51 11.90
C THR A 12 -8.96 -6.78 10.96
N TRP A 13 -8.72 -5.88 10.00
CA TRP A 13 -7.57 -5.97 9.10
C TRP A 13 -6.24 -5.78 9.80
N ILE A 14 -6.13 -4.81 10.72
CA ILE A 14 -4.93 -4.62 11.54
C ILE A 14 -4.58 -5.91 12.30
N GLY A 15 -5.58 -6.54 12.94
CA GLY A 15 -5.41 -7.80 13.64
C GLY A 15 -4.96 -8.95 12.73
N LEU A 16 -5.60 -9.08 11.55
CA LEU A 16 -5.25 -10.10 10.57
C LEU A 16 -3.84 -9.95 10.01
N LEU A 17 -3.44 -8.74 9.60
CA LEU A 17 -2.11 -8.48 9.06
C LEU A 17 -1.03 -8.88 10.06
N ARG A 18 -1.20 -8.50 11.33
CA ARG A 18 -0.28 -8.88 12.42
C ARG A 18 -0.29 -10.38 12.69
N GLN A 19 -1.45 -11.02 12.64
CA GLN A 19 -1.58 -12.47 12.83
C GLN A 19 -0.85 -13.24 11.74
N VAL A 20 -1.04 -12.88 10.46
CA VAL A 20 -0.42 -13.57 9.32
C VAL A 20 1.09 -13.27 9.26
N ALA A 21 1.52 -12.07 9.64
CA ALA A 21 2.94 -11.75 9.78
C ALA A 21 3.67 -12.62 10.83
N GLY A 22 2.93 -13.21 11.77
CA GLY A 22 3.47 -14.12 12.79
C GLY A 22 4.24 -13.41 13.92
N PRO A 23 4.65 -14.15 14.97
CA PRO A 23 5.37 -13.60 16.10
C PRO A 23 6.72 -13.04 15.66
N SER A 24 7.11 -11.87 16.18
CA SER A 24 8.45 -11.31 15.98
C SER A 24 9.43 -12.16 16.78
N ASP A 25 10.16 -13.04 16.10
CA ASP A 25 11.25 -13.83 16.71
C ASP A 25 12.41 -12.94 17.22
N HIS A 26 12.29 -11.63 17.08
CA HIS A 26 13.19 -10.65 17.66
C HIS A 26 12.55 -10.06 18.92
N SER A 27 13.01 -10.58 20.06
CA SER A 27 13.02 -9.90 21.34
C SER A 27 13.93 -8.65 21.26
N GLU A 28 13.54 -7.69 20.42
CA GLU A 28 14.16 -6.39 20.31
C GLU A 28 13.10 -5.35 20.64
N THR A 29 13.30 -4.77 21.81
CA THR A 29 12.70 -3.53 22.29
C THR A 29 12.45 -2.55 21.13
N GLY A 30 11.19 -2.14 20.97
CA GLY A 30 10.69 -1.42 19.81
C GLY A 30 11.60 -0.30 19.29
N SER A 31 11.91 -0.36 18.00
CA SER A 31 12.19 0.76 17.08
C SER A 31 12.77 0.31 15.74
N ASP A 32 13.18 -0.95 15.58
CA ASP A 32 13.96 -1.37 14.39
C ASP A 32 13.12 -1.72 13.14
N PHE A 33 11.81 -1.96 13.27
CA PHE A 33 10.91 -2.08 12.12
C PHE A 33 10.58 -0.72 11.48
N ASP A 34 11.01 0.39 12.09
CA ASP A 34 10.43 1.72 11.88
C ASP A 34 11.10 2.54 10.76
N ARG A 35 12.08 2.00 10.02
CA ARG A 35 12.80 2.80 9.01
C ARG A 35 12.92 2.18 7.63
N ASP A 36 13.56 1.02 7.47
CA ASP A 36 13.92 0.57 6.13
C ASP A 36 13.30 -0.77 5.75
N PRO A 37 12.68 -0.90 4.56
CA PRO A 37 12.30 -2.21 4.04
C PRO A 37 13.54 -3.10 3.91
N PRO A 38 13.41 -4.43 4.12
CA PRO A 38 14.47 -5.33 3.72
C PRO A 38 14.77 -5.13 2.22
N PRO A 39 16.02 -5.35 1.77
CA PRO A 39 16.42 -4.99 0.42
C PRO A 39 15.45 -5.54 -0.62
N ILE A 40 14.79 -4.65 -1.35
CA ILE A 40 13.77 -4.99 -2.34
C ILE A 40 14.50 -5.46 -3.61
N ARG A 41 14.93 -6.73 -3.62
CA ARG A 41 15.58 -7.37 -4.77
C ARG A 41 14.51 -8.17 -5.52
N PRO A 42 13.95 -7.58 -6.58
CA PRO A 42 14.60 -7.72 -7.88
C PRO A 42 14.92 -6.40 -8.61
N PHE A 43 14.64 -5.25 -7.97
CA PHE A 43 14.71 -3.96 -8.63
C PHE A 43 16.15 -3.51 -8.86
N GLY A 44 16.44 -3.01 -10.07
CA GLY A 44 17.72 -2.37 -10.38
C GLY A 44 17.87 -1.06 -9.61
N THR A 45 19.09 -0.50 -9.56
CA THR A 45 19.33 0.79 -8.88
C THR A 45 18.57 1.96 -9.50
N ASP A 46 18.19 1.84 -10.77
CA ASP A 46 17.45 2.85 -11.52
C ASP A 46 15.92 2.63 -11.49
N ASP A 47 15.45 1.68 -10.67
CA ASP A 47 14.04 1.32 -10.60
C ASP A 47 13.19 2.39 -9.87
N PRO A 48 12.00 2.73 -10.38
CA PRO A 48 11.08 3.67 -9.74
C PRO A 48 10.77 3.34 -8.27
N ALA A 49 10.69 2.05 -7.91
CA ALA A 49 10.47 1.65 -6.53
C ALA A 49 11.60 2.09 -5.62
N VAL A 50 12.86 1.88 -6.02
CA VAL A 50 14.04 2.32 -5.24
C VAL A 50 14.01 3.83 -5.01
N ARG A 51 13.70 4.60 -6.07
CA ARG A 51 13.55 6.06 -5.96
C ARG A 51 12.39 6.46 -5.06
N ALA A 52 11.23 5.82 -5.18
CA ALA A 52 10.07 6.10 -4.34
C ALA A 52 10.38 5.89 -2.85
N TRP A 53 11.03 4.77 -2.50
CA TRP A 53 11.45 4.48 -1.14
C TRP A 53 12.47 5.50 -0.62
N SER A 54 13.45 5.93 -1.43
CA SER A 54 14.40 6.97 -1.03
C SER A 54 13.76 8.34 -0.75
N LEU A 55 12.60 8.62 -1.35
CA LEU A 55 11.88 9.88 -1.11
C LEU A 55 11.21 9.90 0.27
N LEU A 56 10.99 8.75 0.91
CA LEU A 56 10.45 8.67 2.27
C LEU A 56 11.46 9.14 3.32
N ASP A 57 12.76 9.15 3.00
CA ASP A 57 13.81 9.69 3.86
C ASP A 57 13.80 11.23 3.94
N SER A 58 13.00 11.88 3.08
CA SER A 58 12.83 13.33 3.12
C SER A 58 12.08 13.74 4.38
N SER A 59 12.67 14.66 5.15
CA SER A 59 11.98 15.32 6.27
C SER A 59 10.86 16.27 5.82
N ASP A 60 10.85 16.64 4.54
CA ASP A 60 9.85 17.54 3.94
C ASP A 60 8.85 16.74 3.10
N PRO A 61 7.56 16.68 3.48
CA PRO A 61 6.54 15.95 2.73
C PRO A 61 6.27 16.54 1.35
N ASP A 62 6.52 17.84 1.12
CA ASP A 62 6.33 18.45 -0.20
C ASP A 62 7.42 18.05 -1.19
N VAL A 63 8.65 17.89 -0.71
CA VAL A 63 9.76 17.35 -1.51
C VAL A 63 9.48 15.90 -1.89
N ALA A 64 9.04 15.08 -0.92
CA ALA A 64 8.64 13.71 -1.18
C ALA A 64 7.48 13.65 -2.19
N ALA A 65 6.43 14.44 -1.98
CA ALA A 65 5.26 14.45 -2.85
C ALA A 65 5.58 14.94 -4.26
N ALA A 66 6.42 15.96 -4.42
CA ALA A 66 6.88 16.42 -5.73
C ALA A 66 7.63 15.30 -6.47
N GLY A 67 8.60 14.65 -5.82
CA GLY A 67 9.37 13.56 -6.43
C GLY A 67 8.52 12.36 -6.80
N LEU A 68 7.52 12.00 -5.98
CA LEU A 68 6.59 10.91 -6.28
C LEU A 68 5.63 11.27 -7.43
N LEU A 69 5.19 12.52 -7.52
CA LEU A 69 4.40 13.01 -8.66
C LEU A 69 5.20 13.03 -9.96
N GLU A 70 6.52 13.26 -9.91
CA GLU A 70 7.40 13.12 -11.08
C GLU A 70 7.46 11.65 -11.55
N LEU A 71 7.58 10.70 -10.61
CA LEU A 71 7.54 9.27 -10.94
C LEU A 71 6.22 8.86 -11.60
N ALA A 72 5.11 9.45 -11.16
CA ALA A 72 3.78 9.17 -11.70
C ALA A 72 3.59 9.57 -13.17
N GLY A 73 4.57 10.24 -13.78
CA GLY A 73 4.63 10.48 -15.22
C GLY A 73 3.37 11.12 -15.79
N GLY A 74 3.12 12.40 -15.49
CA GLY A 74 2.01 13.15 -16.08
C GLY A 74 2.41 13.87 -17.37
N ARG A 75 1.77 13.55 -18.49
CA ARG A 75 1.76 14.42 -19.69
C ARG A 75 0.35 14.99 -19.85
N SER A 76 0.26 16.18 -20.45
CA SER A 76 -1.03 16.88 -20.63
C SER A 76 -2.04 16.15 -21.54
N GLU A 77 -1.65 15.01 -22.13
CA GLU A 77 -2.44 14.25 -23.12
C GLU A 77 -2.92 12.89 -22.57
N ASP A 78 -2.81 12.66 -21.27
CA ASP A 78 -3.20 11.38 -20.67
C ASP A 78 -4.71 11.11 -20.83
N PRO A 79 -5.10 9.85 -21.11
CA PRO A 79 -6.50 9.48 -21.30
C PRO A 79 -7.33 9.76 -20.04
N VAL A 80 -8.59 10.13 -20.25
CA VAL A 80 -9.54 10.41 -19.16
C VAL A 80 -9.96 9.09 -18.50
N GLY A 81 -9.64 8.93 -17.21
CA GLY A 81 -10.10 7.81 -16.38
C GLY A 81 -9.06 7.34 -15.35
N PRO A 82 -9.42 6.35 -14.50
CA PRO A 82 -8.48 5.66 -13.63
C PRO A 82 -7.29 5.11 -14.43
N ARG A 83 -6.09 5.18 -13.85
CA ARG A 83 -4.83 4.81 -14.50
C ARG A 83 -3.80 4.41 -13.44
N PRO A 84 -2.82 3.55 -13.78
CA PRO A 84 -1.78 3.19 -12.84
C PRO A 84 -0.99 4.43 -12.41
N PHE A 85 -0.32 4.34 -11.27
CA PHE A 85 0.52 5.38 -10.74
C PHE A 85 1.74 5.58 -11.63
N LEU A 86 2.52 4.52 -11.87
CA LEU A 86 3.62 4.51 -12.81
C LEU A 86 3.11 4.28 -14.24
N PRO A 87 3.80 4.84 -15.25
CA PRO A 87 3.60 4.43 -16.63
C PRO A 87 3.85 2.92 -16.81
N GLU A 88 3.00 2.28 -17.61
CA GLU A 88 3.22 0.90 -18.05
C GLU A 88 4.56 0.78 -18.80
N ARG A 89 5.24 -0.35 -18.59
CA ARG A 89 6.56 -0.64 -19.18
C ARG A 89 6.50 -1.87 -20.05
N GLU A 90 6.66 -1.67 -21.36
CA GLU A 90 6.68 -2.76 -22.34
C GLU A 90 7.93 -3.65 -22.25
N ASP A 91 8.97 -3.18 -21.56
CA ASP A 91 10.24 -3.90 -21.39
C ASP A 91 10.27 -4.84 -20.18
N LEU A 92 9.17 -4.90 -19.40
CA LEU A 92 9.02 -5.77 -18.23
C LEU A 92 7.88 -6.77 -18.43
N ALA A 93 7.98 -7.94 -17.78
CA ALA A 93 6.83 -8.81 -17.61
C ALA A 93 5.77 -8.09 -16.77
N THR A 94 4.48 -8.33 -17.07
CA THR A 94 3.36 -7.65 -16.41
C THR A 94 3.40 -7.82 -14.89
N GLU A 95 3.79 -8.99 -14.39
CA GLU A 95 3.90 -9.29 -12.96
C GLU A 95 5.03 -8.48 -12.30
N VAL A 96 6.17 -8.34 -12.98
CA VAL A 96 7.33 -7.57 -12.46
C VAL A 96 6.99 -6.08 -12.42
N TRP A 97 6.34 -5.57 -13.48
CA TRP A 97 5.86 -4.19 -13.50
C TRP A 97 4.80 -3.96 -12.41
N THR A 98 3.84 -4.87 -12.27
CA THR A 98 2.79 -4.78 -11.24
C THR A 98 3.40 -4.78 -9.83
N GLU A 99 4.45 -5.56 -9.60
CA GLU A 99 5.15 -5.55 -8.32
C GLU A 99 5.85 -4.22 -8.02
N CYS A 100 6.52 -3.64 -9.01
CA CYS A 100 7.11 -2.31 -8.91
C CYS A 100 6.04 -1.25 -8.61
N GLU A 101 4.95 -1.26 -9.37
CA GLU A 101 3.81 -0.36 -9.24
C GLU A 101 3.19 -0.44 -7.84
N LEU A 102 2.85 -1.64 -7.37
CA LEU A 102 2.25 -1.82 -6.03
C LEU A 102 3.25 -1.44 -4.91
N SER A 103 4.55 -1.68 -5.10
CA SER A 103 5.58 -1.24 -4.14
C SER A 103 5.65 0.29 -4.07
N VAL A 104 5.60 0.98 -5.20
CA VAL A 104 5.53 2.45 -5.25
C VAL A 104 4.24 2.93 -4.60
N LEU A 105 3.09 2.34 -4.90
CA LEU A 105 1.82 2.71 -4.27
C LEU A 105 1.86 2.57 -2.74
N HIS A 106 2.51 1.53 -2.23
CA HIS A 106 2.74 1.36 -0.79
C HIS A 106 3.54 2.55 -0.22
N ALA A 107 4.66 2.90 -0.85
CA ALA A 107 5.52 4.01 -0.43
C ALA A 107 4.78 5.37 -0.51
N VAL A 108 4.05 5.60 -1.59
CA VAL A 108 3.30 6.84 -1.81
C VAL A 108 2.22 7.03 -0.74
N TRP A 109 1.47 5.96 -0.43
CA TRP A 109 0.38 6.06 0.51
C TRP A 109 0.86 6.32 1.94
N ARG A 110 2.04 5.78 2.32
CA ARG A 110 2.75 6.15 3.56
C ARG A 110 3.01 7.65 3.68
N VAL A 111 3.47 8.32 2.61
CA VAL A 111 3.71 9.78 2.64
C VAL A 111 2.40 10.54 2.89
N VAL A 112 1.31 10.12 2.25
CA VAL A 112 0.00 10.74 2.44
C VAL A 112 -0.51 10.54 3.86
N LEU A 113 -0.44 9.32 4.39
CA LEU A 113 -0.88 9.00 5.76
C LEU A 113 0.00 9.67 6.81
N GLY A 114 1.32 9.65 6.65
CA GLY A 114 2.26 10.33 7.52
C GLY A 114 1.97 11.83 7.62
N THR A 115 1.69 12.48 6.49
CA THR A 115 1.30 13.91 6.48
C THR A 115 0.00 14.13 7.26
N ARG A 116 -1.02 13.29 7.05
CA ARG A 116 -2.30 13.38 7.77
C ARG A 116 -2.13 13.19 9.28
N ALA A 117 -1.28 12.26 9.70
CA ALA A 117 -1.03 11.97 11.11
C ALA A 117 -0.41 13.15 11.87
N THR A 118 0.25 14.09 11.18
CA THR A 118 0.76 15.32 11.81
C THR A 118 -0.34 16.31 12.22
N GLY A 119 -1.55 16.16 11.69
CA GLY A 119 -2.66 17.09 11.88
C GLY A 119 -2.49 18.44 11.14
N ALA A 120 -1.39 18.65 10.43
CA ALA A 120 -1.19 19.84 9.61
C ALA A 120 -2.09 19.78 8.35
N PRO A 121 -2.57 20.94 7.84
CA PRO A 121 -3.26 20.98 6.56
C PRO A 121 -2.37 20.41 5.46
N ALA A 122 -2.90 19.45 4.68
CA ALA A 122 -2.18 18.88 3.55
C ALA A 122 -1.90 19.99 2.51
N SER A 123 -0.67 20.03 2.00
CA SER A 123 -0.33 20.92 0.91
C SER A 123 -1.08 20.54 -0.38
N HIS A 124 -1.04 21.42 -1.37
CA HIS A 124 -1.56 21.12 -2.70
C HIS A 124 -0.84 19.92 -3.35
N LEU A 125 0.47 19.73 -3.11
CA LEU A 125 1.22 18.61 -3.67
C LEU A 125 0.79 17.28 -3.06
N VAL A 126 0.67 17.21 -1.73
CA VAL A 126 0.18 16.01 -1.04
C VAL A 126 -1.26 15.69 -1.43
N SER A 127 -2.10 16.72 -1.61
CA SER A 127 -3.49 16.54 -2.07
C SER A 127 -3.56 15.97 -3.49
N ARG A 128 -2.71 16.46 -4.42
CA ARG A 128 -2.58 15.89 -5.77
C ARG A 128 -2.07 14.47 -5.76
N LEU A 129 -1.09 14.17 -4.90
CA LEU A 129 -0.53 12.84 -4.74
C LEU A 129 -1.63 11.86 -4.28
N ALA A 130 -2.42 12.23 -3.28
CA ALA A 130 -3.55 11.41 -2.82
C ALA A 130 -4.56 11.13 -3.93
N GLY A 131 -4.86 12.11 -4.79
CA GLY A 131 -5.72 11.91 -5.96
C GLY A 131 -5.14 10.89 -6.96
N ARG A 132 -3.84 10.94 -7.23
CA ARG A 132 -3.18 9.96 -8.11
C ARG A 132 -3.15 8.55 -7.53
N VAL A 133 -3.00 8.40 -6.22
CA VAL A 133 -3.12 7.09 -5.56
C VAL A 133 -4.54 6.54 -5.71
N GLN A 134 -5.57 7.38 -5.52
CA GLN A 134 -6.96 6.95 -5.72
C GLN A 134 -7.18 6.45 -7.15
N GLU A 135 -6.75 7.20 -8.18
CA GLU A 135 -6.86 6.79 -9.58
C GLU A 135 -6.17 5.45 -9.87
N ALA A 136 -5.03 5.19 -9.23
CA ALA A 136 -4.29 3.94 -9.39
C ALA A 136 -4.95 2.77 -8.66
N VAL A 137 -5.47 3.00 -7.44
CA VAL A 137 -6.28 2.00 -6.72
C VAL A 137 -7.51 1.61 -7.53
N ASP A 138 -8.25 2.60 -8.05
CA ASP A 138 -9.43 2.36 -8.87
C ASP A 138 -9.08 1.58 -10.15
N TRP A 139 -7.94 1.88 -10.77
CA TRP A 139 -7.45 1.14 -11.94
C TRP A 139 -7.12 -0.32 -11.61
N HIS A 140 -6.43 -0.57 -10.49
CA HIS A 140 -6.05 -1.92 -10.07
C HIS A 140 -7.26 -2.76 -9.69
N LEU A 141 -8.25 -2.20 -8.98
CA LEU A 141 -9.48 -2.91 -8.66
C LEU A 141 -10.23 -3.35 -9.91
N ASP A 142 -10.27 -2.51 -10.97
CA ASP A 142 -10.96 -2.84 -12.22
C ASP A 142 -10.17 -3.81 -13.13
N ARG A 143 -8.83 -3.80 -13.09
CA ARG A 143 -7.99 -4.45 -14.14
C ARG A 143 -7.02 -5.50 -13.64
N THR A 144 -6.65 -5.48 -12.38
CA THR A 144 -5.62 -6.37 -11.84
C THR A 144 -6.28 -7.51 -11.08
N GLN A 145 -5.92 -8.75 -11.42
CA GLN A 145 -6.31 -9.89 -10.60
C GLN A 145 -5.28 -10.06 -9.48
N PRO A 146 -5.70 -10.18 -8.21
CA PRO A 146 -4.79 -10.20 -7.07
C PRO A 146 -3.85 -11.43 -7.04
N ASP A 147 -4.23 -12.53 -7.69
CA ASP A 147 -3.42 -13.74 -7.85
C ASP A 147 -2.37 -13.62 -8.97
N ASN A 148 -2.58 -12.71 -9.93
CA ASN A 148 -1.65 -12.41 -11.01
C ASN A 148 -0.74 -11.21 -10.71
N ALA A 149 -0.99 -10.50 -9.61
CA ALA A 149 -0.31 -9.24 -9.33
C ALA A 149 1.14 -9.46 -8.85
N THR A 150 1.33 -10.13 -7.70
CA THR A 150 2.63 -10.30 -7.05
C THR A 150 2.60 -11.41 -5.99
N THR A 151 3.77 -11.84 -5.49
CA THR A 151 3.86 -12.72 -4.30
C THR A 151 3.88 -11.97 -2.97
N HIS A 152 3.86 -10.63 -2.97
CA HIS A 152 4.06 -9.80 -1.78
C HIS A 152 2.88 -8.83 -1.55
N PRO A 153 2.45 -8.57 -0.31
CA PRO A 153 1.22 -7.84 -0.01
C PRO A 153 1.34 -6.31 -0.11
N TRP A 154 2.04 -5.84 -1.15
CA TRP A 154 2.26 -4.41 -1.39
C TRP A 154 0.93 -3.64 -1.48
N ALA A 155 0.96 -2.40 -1.00
CA ALA A 155 -0.17 -1.47 -0.98
C ALA A 155 -1.51 -1.98 -0.37
N ILE A 156 -1.56 -3.12 0.33
CA ILE A 156 -2.83 -3.67 0.87
C ILE A 156 -3.63 -2.66 1.69
N HIS A 157 -2.95 -1.82 2.49
CA HIS A 157 -3.59 -0.77 3.29
C HIS A 157 -4.15 0.39 2.44
N ALA A 158 -3.58 0.67 1.26
CA ALA A 158 -4.13 1.65 0.33
C ALA A 158 -5.46 1.18 -0.25
N PHE A 159 -5.56 -0.10 -0.67
CA PHE A 159 -6.81 -0.69 -1.14
C PHE A 159 -7.90 -0.65 -0.06
N LEU A 160 -7.55 -0.97 1.18
CA LEU A 160 -8.49 -0.95 2.31
C LEU A 160 -8.99 0.47 2.65
N GLU A 161 -8.14 1.50 2.54
CA GLU A 161 -8.51 2.89 2.87
C GLU A 161 -9.22 3.64 1.74
N LEU A 162 -8.83 3.37 0.48
CA LEU A 162 -9.25 4.11 -0.71
C LEU A 162 -10.32 3.39 -1.53
N GLY A 163 -10.36 2.06 -1.52
CA GLY A 163 -11.36 1.25 -2.22
C GLY A 163 -12.72 1.13 -1.49
N ARG A 164 -12.98 2.05 -0.55
CA ARG A 164 -13.96 1.99 0.54
C ARG A 164 -15.32 1.35 0.27
N PRO A 165 -15.88 0.77 1.35
CA PRO A 165 -15.97 -0.68 1.49
C PRO A 165 -16.82 -1.24 0.36
N SER A 166 -16.22 -1.33 -0.82
CA SER A 166 -16.72 -2.22 -1.84
C SER A 166 -16.35 -3.63 -1.41
N ALA A 167 -17.26 -4.60 -1.63
CA ALA A 167 -16.93 -6.00 -1.44
C ALA A 167 -15.67 -6.37 -2.23
N GLU A 168 -15.48 -5.74 -3.39
CA GLU A 168 -14.33 -5.88 -4.27
C GLU A 168 -12.99 -5.52 -3.61
N ALA A 169 -12.87 -4.37 -2.94
CA ALA A 169 -11.61 -4.00 -2.27
C ALA A 169 -11.28 -4.94 -1.09
N ILE A 170 -12.31 -5.40 -0.37
CA ILE A 170 -12.19 -6.39 0.71
C ILE A 170 -11.72 -7.74 0.14
N ASP A 171 -12.34 -8.19 -0.95
CA ASP A 171 -12.01 -9.46 -1.61
C ASP A 171 -10.61 -9.41 -2.25
N TYR A 172 -10.24 -8.26 -2.82
CA TYR A 172 -8.91 -8.01 -3.38
C TYR A 172 -7.82 -8.09 -2.30
N ALA A 173 -7.99 -7.35 -1.19
CA ALA A 173 -7.08 -7.40 -0.04
C ALA A 173 -7.03 -8.80 0.58
N GLY A 174 -8.18 -9.48 0.67
CA GLY A 174 -8.27 -10.84 1.20
C GLY A 174 -7.52 -11.85 0.33
N SER A 175 -7.60 -11.70 -0.98
CA SER A 175 -6.89 -12.55 -1.95
C SER A 175 -5.38 -12.38 -1.84
N ILE A 176 -4.90 -11.14 -1.74
CA ILE A 176 -3.47 -10.84 -1.50
C ILE A 176 -2.99 -11.50 -0.20
N LEU A 177 -3.73 -11.32 0.90
CA LEU A 177 -3.35 -11.88 2.20
C LEU A 177 -3.33 -13.42 2.17
N HIS A 178 -4.32 -14.03 1.50
CA HIS A 178 -4.40 -15.47 1.35
C HIS A 178 -3.22 -16.04 0.54
N ALA A 179 -2.79 -15.35 -0.53
CA ALA A 179 -1.64 -15.76 -1.32
C ALA A 179 -0.35 -15.82 -0.47
N VAL A 180 -0.15 -14.82 0.40
CA VAL A 180 0.98 -14.78 1.34
C VAL A 180 0.90 -15.92 2.35
N GLU A 181 -0.28 -16.15 2.95
CA GLU A 181 -0.48 -17.24 3.92
C GLU A 181 -0.24 -18.62 3.30
N ALA A 182 -0.74 -18.83 2.07
CA ALA A 182 -0.55 -20.08 1.33
C ALA A 182 0.95 -20.31 1.01
N ALA A 183 1.65 -19.28 0.54
CA ALA A 183 3.09 -19.34 0.28
C ALA A 183 3.90 -19.60 1.55
N GLY A 184 3.56 -18.93 2.66
CA GLY A 184 4.20 -19.13 3.96
C GLY A 184 3.97 -20.53 4.53
N SER A 185 2.75 -21.06 4.40
CA SER A 185 2.40 -22.43 4.81
C SER A 185 3.22 -23.47 4.06
N ALA A 186 3.43 -23.28 2.76
CA ALA A 186 4.25 -24.18 1.95
C ALA A 186 5.74 -24.16 2.33
N ARG A 187 6.24 -23.02 2.82
CA ARG A 187 7.65 -22.81 3.21
C ARG A 187 7.92 -23.03 4.70
N GLY A 188 6.88 -23.17 5.51
CA GLY A 188 6.95 -23.26 6.97
C GLY A 188 7.13 -21.93 7.70
N ALA A 189 7.25 -20.82 6.96
CA ALA A 189 7.29 -19.45 7.48
C ALA A 189 6.97 -18.44 6.37
N VAL A 190 6.38 -17.30 6.75
CA VAL A 190 6.23 -16.14 5.85
C VAL A 190 7.60 -15.53 5.56
N ASP A 191 7.85 -15.13 4.32
CA ASP A 191 9.13 -14.52 3.97
C ASP A 191 9.32 -13.16 4.67
N PRO A 192 10.57 -12.74 4.94
CA PRO A 192 10.84 -11.51 5.68
C PRO A 192 10.25 -10.24 5.07
N LEU A 193 10.18 -10.16 3.73
CA LEU A 193 9.66 -8.98 3.05
C LEU A 193 8.14 -8.90 3.19
N SER A 194 7.40 -9.96 2.88
CA SER A 194 5.95 -10.00 3.08
C SER A 194 5.56 -9.70 4.52
N ARG A 195 6.32 -10.26 5.47
CA ARG A 195 6.16 -10.00 6.89
C ARG A 195 6.32 -8.51 7.20
N TRP A 196 7.40 -7.88 6.74
CA TRP A 196 7.65 -6.45 6.95
C TRP A 196 6.52 -5.61 6.35
N ILE A 197 6.09 -5.91 5.11
CA ILE A 197 5.01 -5.19 4.41
C ILE A 197 3.70 -5.25 5.20
N MET A 198 3.34 -6.42 5.75
CA MET A 198 2.10 -6.56 6.53
C MET A 198 2.15 -5.79 7.85
N LEU A 199 3.30 -5.80 8.53
CA LEU A 199 3.46 -5.05 9.78
C LEU A 199 3.44 -3.54 9.53
N ASP A 200 4.10 -3.08 8.46
CA ASP A 200 4.08 -1.68 8.03
C ASP A 200 2.66 -1.24 7.66
N ALA A 201 1.96 -2.02 6.82
CA ALA A 201 0.57 -1.78 6.46
C ALA A 201 -0.35 -1.70 7.68
N ALA A 202 -0.16 -2.57 8.68
CA ALA A 202 -0.94 -2.52 9.92
C ALA A 202 -0.68 -1.23 10.71
N ASN A 203 0.58 -0.80 10.81
CA ASN A 203 0.95 0.44 11.49
C ASN A 203 0.40 1.68 10.76
N GLU A 204 0.42 1.68 9.43
CA GLU A 204 -0.15 2.75 8.61
C GLU A 204 -1.68 2.85 8.75
N LEU A 205 -2.38 1.71 8.80
CA LEU A 205 -3.81 1.69 9.10
C LEU A 205 -4.11 2.29 10.49
N GLU A 206 -3.29 1.99 11.50
CA GLU A 206 -3.42 2.59 12.83
C GLU A 206 -3.19 4.11 12.81
N ARG A 207 -2.18 4.58 12.06
CA ARG A 207 -1.87 6.01 11.89
C ARG A 207 -2.99 6.77 11.16
N GLY A 208 -3.72 6.12 10.27
CA GLY A 208 -4.88 6.68 9.55
C GLY A 208 -6.12 7.01 10.42
N GLY A 209 -6.00 7.06 11.75
CA GLY A 209 -7.08 7.24 12.72
C GLY A 209 -7.91 8.54 12.57
N ASP A 210 -9.22 8.39 12.78
CA ASP A 210 -10.28 9.38 13.06
C ASP A 210 -10.62 10.53 12.09
N GLY A 211 -9.89 10.72 10.98
CA GLY A 211 -10.36 11.63 9.90
C GLY A 211 -11.62 11.15 9.13
N VAL A 212 -12.18 10.00 9.55
CA VAL A 212 -13.23 9.25 8.85
C VAL A 212 -14.30 8.75 9.85
N SER A 213 -14.43 9.36 11.02
CA SER A 213 -15.45 8.94 12.00
C SER A 213 -16.89 9.36 11.64
N SER A 214 -17.24 9.31 10.36
CA SER A 214 -18.63 9.20 9.87
C SER A 214 -18.73 8.05 8.87
N LEU A 215 -18.56 6.83 9.40
CA LEU A 215 -18.63 5.56 8.67
C LEU A 215 -20.06 5.13 8.26
N VAL A 216 -21.11 5.89 8.60
CA VAL A 216 -22.48 5.70 8.06
C VAL A 216 -23.22 7.06 8.09
N ALA A 217 -22.98 7.93 7.11
CA ALA A 217 -23.96 8.96 6.75
C ALA A 217 -23.67 9.54 5.37
N ALA A 218 -24.71 9.51 4.54
CA ALA A 218 -24.89 10.19 3.27
C ALA A 218 -24.15 9.59 2.05
N SER A 219 -24.89 8.76 1.32
CA SER A 219 -25.25 9.20 -0.03
C SER A 219 -26.78 9.16 -0.19
N PRO A 220 -27.37 10.15 -0.89
CA PRO A 220 -28.80 10.29 -1.15
C PRO A 220 -29.37 9.22 -2.08
#